data_AF-A0A7U9X5Z6-F1
#
_entry.id   AF-A0A7U9X5Z6-F1
#
_cell.length_a   1.000
_cell.length_b   1.000
_cell.length_c   1.000
_cell.angle_alpha   90.00
_cell.angle_beta   90.00
_cell.angle_gamma   90.00
#
_symmetry.space_group_name_H-M   'P 1'
#
loop_
_entity.id
_entity.type
_entity.pdbx_description
1 polymer ?
#
loop_
_entity_poly.entity_id
_entity_poly.type
_entity_poly.pdbx_seq_one_letter_code
_entity_poly.pdbx_strand_id
1 'polypeptide(L)'
;MAADENSLLARMNPFCLLGAVLLICMAAWFCAWLYRNTNDFKKSLRLFLPAAIALDCMFIFALQIDAVLAAGLDICGIAALALISNHYFYH
;
A
#
# COMPACT_ATOMS: atom_id res chain seq x y z
N MET A 1 20.57 -9.29 -17.97
CA MET A 1 19.54 -10.14 -17.34
C MET A 1 18.42 -10.28 -18.34
N ALA A 2 18.22 -11.46 -18.93
CA ALA A 2 17.03 -11.71 -19.74
C ALA A 2 15.83 -11.62 -18.78
N ALA A 3 14.89 -10.72 -19.05
CA ALA A 3 13.62 -10.72 -18.33
C ALA A 3 12.96 -12.06 -18.62
N ASP A 4 12.82 -12.89 -17.59
CA ASP A 4 12.09 -14.15 -17.71
C ASP A 4 10.67 -13.82 -18.16
N GLU A 5 10.29 -14.27 -19.36
CA GLU A 5 8.96 -14.03 -19.96
C GLU A 5 7.83 -14.64 -19.11
N ASN A 6 8.16 -15.50 -18.16
CA ASN A 6 7.24 -16.05 -17.17
C ASN A 6 7.22 -15.30 -15.84
N SER A 7 8.02 -14.24 -15.69
CA SER A 7 8.02 -13.42 -14.48
C SER A 7 6.65 -12.78 -14.27
N LEU A 8 6.16 -12.80 -13.03
CA LEU A 8 4.87 -12.20 -12.64
C LEU A 8 4.78 -10.73 -13.02
N LEU A 9 5.90 -9.99 -12.95
CA LEU A 9 5.97 -8.59 -13.41
C LEU A 9 5.83 -8.45 -14.93
N ALA A 10 6.30 -9.43 -15.71
CA ALA A 10 6.28 -9.36 -17.17
C ALA A 10 4.87 -9.59 -17.74
N ARG A 11 4.01 -10.32 -17.02
CA ARG A 11 2.61 -10.58 -17.42
C ARG A 11 1.64 -9.51 -16.94
N MET A 12 2.02 -8.70 -15.96
CA MET A 12 1.14 -7.72 -15.35
C MET A 12 1.22 -6.37 -16.06
N ASN A 13 0.06 -5.73 -16.24
CA ASN A 13 0.03 -4.39 -16.80
C ASN A 13 0.70 -3.40 -15.83
N PRO A 14 1.78 -2.70 -16.24
CA PRO A 14 2.52 -1.81 -15.35
C PRO A 14 1.64 -0.66 -14.81
N PHE A 15 0.63 -0.21 -15.57
CA PHE A 15 -0.28 0.84 -15.11
C PHE A 15 -1.22 0.37 -13.99
N CYS A 16 -1.63 -0.90 -14.00
CA CYS A 16 -2.42 -1.48 -12.91
C CYS A 16 -1.60 -1.55 -11.62
N LEU A 17 -0.33 -1.95 -11.72
CA LEU A 17 0.58 -1.96 -10.57
C LEU A 17 0.79 -0.55 -10.03
N LEU A 18 1.05 0.42 -10.90
CA LEU A 18 1.25 1.83 -10.53
C LEU A 18 0.02 2.41 -9.84
N GLY A 19 -1.18 2.09 -10.36
CA GLY A 19 -2.45 2.45 -9.72
C GLY A 19 -2.62 1.82 -8.34
N ALA A 20 -2.25 0.55 -8.16
CA ALA A 20 -2.31 -0.12 -6.88
C ALA A 20 -1.34 0.49 -5.84
N VAL A 21 -0.11 0.84 -6.26
CA VAL A 21 0.86 1.58 -5.44
C VAL A 21 0.30 2.93 -5.02
N LEU A 22 -0.33 3.67 -5.94
CA LEU A 22 -0.94 4.96 -5.61
C LEU A 22 -2.08 4.81 -4.60
N LEU A 23 -2.96 3.83 -4.79
CA LEU A 23 -4.10 3.58 -3.90
C LEU A 23 -3.65 3.20 -2.49
N ILE A 24 -2.67 2.30 -2.33
CA ILE A 24 -2.16 1.91 -1.01
C ILE A 24 -1.48 3.10 -0.31
N CYS A 25 -0.73 3.93 -1.05
CA CYS A 25 -0.13 5.15 -0.52
C CYS A 25 -1.18 6.19 -0.10
N MET A 26 -2.24 6.36 -0.89
CA MET A 26 -3.35 7.26 -0.55
C MET A 26 -4.10 6.78 0.69
N ALA A 27 -4.32 5.47 0.85
CA ALA A 27 -4.93 4.90 2.04
C ALA A 27 -4.04 5.13 3.28
N ALA A 28 -2.72 4.94 3.16
CA ALA A 28 -1.76 5.24 4.20
C ALA A 28 -1.78 6.73 4.59
N TRP A 29 -1.76 7.62 3.60
CA TRP A 29 -1.85 9.07 3.82
C TRP A 29 -3.14 9.46 4.54
N PHE A 30 -4.28 8.95 4.10
CA PHE A 30 -5.58 9.21 4.72
C PHE A 30 -5.62 8.74 6.19
N CYS A 31 -5.08 7.55 6.48
CA CYS A 31 -4.98 7.03 7.85
C CYS A 31 -4.05 7.89 8.73
N ALA A 32 -2.94 8.39 8.21
CA ALA A 32 -2.07 9.30 8.93
C ALA A 32 -2.72 10.67 9.16
N TRP A 33 -3.37 11.23 8.12
CA TRP A 33 -4.04 12.53 8.19
C TRP A 33 -5.18 12.54 9.21
N LEU A 34 -6.00 11.47 9.27
CA LEU A 34 -7.11 11.35 10.21
C LEU A 34 -6.66 11.38 11.67
N TYR A 35 -5.50 10.78 11.98
CA TYR A 35 -4.97 10.69 13.34
C TYR A 35 -3.83 11.67 13.62
N ARG A 36 -3.54 12.62 12.73
CA ARG A 36 -2.46 13.61 12.87
C ARG A 36 -2.47 14.37 14.21
N ASN A 37 -3.66 14.58 14.78
CA ASN A 37 -3.82 15.34 16.01
C ASN A 37 -3.60 14.51 17.30
N THR A 38 -3.41 13.20 17.17
CA THR A 38 -3.37 12.25 18.30
C THR A 38 -1.96 11.81 18.65
N ASN A 39 -0.95 12.11 17.81
CA ASN A 39 0.43 11.63 17.93
C ASN A 39 0.59 10.11 18.13
N ASP A 40 -0.39 9.32 17.70
CA ASP A 40 -0.48 7.89 18.02
C ASP A 40 -0.42 7.04 16.73
N PHE A 41 0.81 6.69 16.32
CA PHE A 41 1.08 5.84 15.16
C PHE A 41 0.29 4.54 15.19
N LYS A 42 0.10 3.96 16.39
CA LYS A 42 -0.56 2.68 16.57
C LYS A 42 -2.02 2.73 16.14
N LYS A 43 -2.71 3.86 16.34
CA LYS A 43 -4.09 4.06 15.87
C LYS A 43 -4.16 4.12 14.35
N SER A 44 -3.26 4.86 13.70
CA SER A 44 -3.16 4.90 12.24
C SER A 44 -2.91 3.52 11.65
N LEU A 45 -1.98 2.74 12.23
CA LEU A 45 -1.69 1.39 11.77
C LEU A 45 -2.89 0.45 11.96
N ARG A 46 -3.62 0.58 13.07
CA ARG A 46 -4.80 -0.25 13.36
C ARG A 46 -5.96 0.00 12.41
N LEU A 47 -6.08 1.21 11.86
CA LEU A 47 -7.04 1.54 10.81
C LEU A 47 -6.51 1.16 9.42
N PHE A 48 -5.20 1.28 9.19
CA PHE A 48 -4.57 0.91 7.93
C PHE A 48 -4.67 -0.59 7.66
N LEU A 49 -4.46 -1.45 8.66
CA LEU A 49 -4.50 -2.91 8.49
C LEU A 49 -5.80 -3.43 7.82
N PRO A 50 -7.01 -3.10 8.31
CA PRO A 50 -8.25 -3.53 7.65
C PRO A 50 -8.45 -2.87 6.28
N ALA A 51 -7.94 -1.65 6.07
CA ALA A 51 -8.00 -0.98 4.77
C ALA A 51 -7.07 -1.65 3.74
N ALA A 52 -5.88 -2.07 4.16
CA ALA A 52 -4.93 -2.84 3.36
C ALA A 52 -5.53 -4.18 2.94
N ILE A 53 -6.13 -4.93 3.88
CA ILE A 53 -6.82 -6.19 3.56
C ILE A 53 -7.97 -6.00 2.55
N ALA A 54 -8.75 -4.92 2.69
CA ALA A 54 -9.80 -4.60 1.73
C ALA A 54 -9.23 -4.25 0.33
N LEU A 55 -8.12 -3.51 0.29
CA LEU A 55 -7.41 -3.19 -0.95
C LEU A 55 -6.79 -4.43 -1.58
N ASP A 56 -6.22 -5.34 -0.81
CA ASP A 56 -5.71 -6.63 -1.28
C ASP A 56 -6.79 -7.46 -1.95
N CYS A 57 -7.98 -7.55 -1.34
CA CYS A 57 -9.12 -8.20 -1.96
C CYS A 57 -9.48 -7.53 -3.29
N MET A 58 -9.51 -6.20 -3.33
CA MET A 58 -9.75 -5.46 -4.57
C MET A 58 -8.65 -5.73 -5.62
N PHE A 59 -7.38 -5.74 -5.24
CA PHE A 59 -6.24 -5.94 -6.13
C PHE A 59 -6.21 -7.35 -6.71
N ILE A 60 -6.48 -8.37 -5.89
CA ILE A 60 -6.50 -9.77 -6.32
C ILE A 60 -7.73 -10.03 -7.20
N PHE A 61 -8.94 -9.60 -6.80
CA PHE A 61 -10.16 -9.94 -7.53
C PHE A 61 -10.41 -9.04 -8.74
N ALA A 62 -10.21 -7.72 -8.63
CA ALA A 62 -10.55 -6.78 -9.70
C ALA A 62 -9.38 -6.52 -10.66
N LEU A 63 -8.14 -6.45 -10.14
CA LEU A 63 -6.95 -6.14 -10.93
C LEU A 63 -6.11 -7.38 -11.27
N GLN A 64 -6.51 -8.56 -10.77
CA GLN A 64 -5.83 -9.84 -10.99
C GLN A 64 -4.34 -9.77 -10.62
N ILE A 65 -4.02 -8.98 -9.59
CA ILE A 65 -2.67 -8.85 -9.06
C ILE A 65 -2.33 -10.11 -8.26
N ASP A 66 -1.14 -10.65 -8.51
CA ASP A 66 -0.65 -11.82 -7.77
C ASP A 66 -0.49 -11.50 -6.28
N ALA A 67 -0.82 -12.47 -5.42
CA ALA A 67 -0.75 -12.32 -3.97
C ALA A 67 0.65 -11.91 -3.47
N VAL A 68 1.72 -12.34 -4.17
CA VAL A 68 3.10 -11.93 -3.82
C VAL A 68 3.31 -10.44 -4.05
N LEU A 69 2.75 -9.88 -5.13
CA LEU A 69 2.83 -8.45 -5.42
C LEU A 69 1.92 -7.63 -4.51
N ALA A 70 0.75 -8.15 -4.14
CA ALA A 70 -0.12 -7.55 -3.12
C ALA A 70 0.61 -7.41 -1.77
N ALA A 71 1.29 -8.46 -1.30
CA ALA A 71 2.11 -8.40 -0.09
C ALA A 71 3.24 -7.35 -0.19
N GLY A 72 3.84 -7.18 -1.38
CA GLY A 72 4.80 -6.11 -1.63
C GLY A 72 4.20 -4.71 -1.53
N LEU A 73 2.97 -4.52 -2.01
CA LEU A 73 2.22 -3.26 -1.90
C LEU A 73 1.91 -2.91 -0.45
N ASP A 74 1.55 -3.89 0.37
CA ASP A 74 1.33 -3.72 1.80
C ASP A 74 2.57 -3.19 2.52
N ILE A 75 3.74 -3.78 2.24
CA ILE A 75 5.01 -3.31 2.80
C ILE A 75 5.26 -1.85 2.40
N CYS A 76 4.98 -1.50 1.14
CA CYS A 76 5.10 -0.13 0.65
C CYS A 76 4.11 0.82 1.36
N GLY A 77 2.87 0.40 1.57
CA GLY A 77 1.85 1.17 2.28
C GLY A 77 2.22 1.40 3.75
N ILE A 78 2.74 0.39 4.44
CA ILE A 78 3.23 0.51 5.83
C ILE A 78 4.43 1.46 5.90
N ALA A 79 5.38 1.34 4.97
CA ALA A 79 6.53 2.25 4.90
C ALA A 79 6.08 3.70 4.65
N ALA A 80 5.15 3.92 3.72
CA ALA A 80 4.56 5.23 3.46
C ALA A 80 3.84 5.78 4.70
N LEU A 81 3.06 4.95 5.40
CA LEU A 81 2.39 5.33 6.65
C LEU A 81 3.41 5.78 7.69
N ALA A 82 4.50 5.02 7.90
CA ALA A 82 5.55 5.36 8.85
C ALA A 82 6.22 6.69 8.50
N LEU A 83 6.56 6.93 7.22
CA LEU A 83 7.19 8.17 6.77
C LEU A 83 6.26 9.38 6.93
N ILE A 84 4.99 9.25 6.54
CA ILE A 84 4.00 10.33 6.63
C ILE A 84 3.69 10.65 8.10
N SER A 85 3.49 9.63 8.93
CA SER A 85 3.30 9.82 10.37
C SER A 85 4.52 10.47 11.02
N ASN A 86 5.73 10.08 10.64
CA ASN A 86 6.95 10.72 11.12
C ASN A 86 7.00 12.22 10.75
N HIS A 87 6.59 12.58 9.53
CA HIS A 87 6.47 13.99 9.15
C HIS A 87 5.49 14.74 10.05
N TYR A 88 4.29 14.21 10.31
CA TYR A 88 3.29 14.86 11.15
C TYR A 88 3.64 14.94 12.66
N PHE A 89 4.52 14.08 13.17
CA PHE A 89 4.88 14.07 14.60
C PHE A 89 6.11 14.92 14.91
N TYR A 90 6.98 15.16 13.92
CA TYR A 90 8.24 15.88 14.11
C TYR A 90 8.31 17.22 13.36
N HIS A 91 7.30 17.56 12.56
CA HIS A 91 7.10 18.86 11.91
C HIS A 91 5.68 19.38 12.14
#